data_AF-A0A956QUQ1-F1
#
_entry.id   AF-A0A956QUQ1-F1
#
_cell.length_a   1.000
_cell.length_b   1.000
_cell.length_c   1.000
_cell.angle_alpha   90.00
_cell.angle_beta   90.00
_cell.angle_gamma   90.00
#
_symmetry.space_group_name_H-M   'P 1'
#
loop_
_entity.id
_entity.type
_entity.pdbx_description
1 polymer ?
#
loop_
_entity_poly.entity_id
_entity_poly.type
_entity_poly.pdbx_seq_one_letter_code
_entity_poly.pdbx_strand_id
1 'polypeptide(L)'
;MSVDYLCRWMAAFPPESRERLRRINLAATSSNHVVLAVTYGLFDPGIRAVNRMITNLLLLRMRLERKGERLRAERVERKLSELHTATNLITGVKREPGAHHEACRRPPRRAGLNTGSSEAASF
;
A
#
# COMPACT_ATOMS: atom_id res chain seq x y z
N MET A 1 5.34 -3.97 -16.53
CA MET A 1 6.57 -3.50 -15.87
C MET A 1 7.03 -4.70 -15.09
N SER A 2 8.10 -5.38 -15.50
CA SER A 2 8.47 -6.65 -14.87
C SER A 2 9.08 -6.43 -13.49
N VAL A 3 9.06 -7.49 -12.66
CA VAL A 3 9.77 -7.53 -11.38
C VAL A 3 11.25 -7.19 -11.55
N ASP A 4 11.92 -7.71 -12.59
CA ASP A 4 13.34 -7.44 -12.85
C ASP A 4 13.64 -5.96 -13.13
N TYR A 5 12.73 -5.27 -13.82
CA TYR A 5 12.86 -3.85 -14.05
C TYR A 5 12.76 -3.09 -12.72
N LEU A 6 11.77 -3.42 -11.89
CA LEU A 6 11.56 -2.81 -10.58
C LEU A 6 12.74 -3.05 -9.64
N CYS A 7 13.26 -4.27 -9.62
CA CYS A 7 14.45 -4.62 -8.85
C CYS A 7 15.65 -3.77 -9.28
N ARG A 8 15.94 -3.68 -10.59
CA ARG A 8 17.04 -2.83 -11.10
C ARG A 8 16.84 -1.36 -10.76
N TRP A 9 15.62 -0.86 -10.90
CA TRP A 9 15.30 0.54 -10.58
C TRP A 9 15.52 0.86 -9.09
N MET A 10 15.05 0.00 -8.18
CA MET A 10 15.23 0.18 -6.73
C MET A 10 16.65 -0.15 -6.25
N ALA A 11 17.37 -1.04 -6.95
CA ALA A 11 18.78 -1.33 -6.66
C ALA A 11 19.70 -0.14 -6.94
N ALA A 12 19.31 0.76 -7.85
CA ALA A 12 20.02 1.99 -8.15
C ALA A 12 19.85 3.08 -7.06
N PHE A 13 18.99 2.85 -6.05
CA PHE A 13 18.84 3.80 -4.95
C PHE A 13 20.07 3.80 -4.04
N PRO A 14 20.40 4.95 -3.41
CA PRO A 14 21.45 5.01 -2.40
C PRO A 14 21.25 3.94 -1.30
N PRO A 15 22.34 3.40 -0.72
CA PRO A 15 22.25 2.39 0.35
C PRO A 15 21.31 2.81 1.50
N GLU A 16 21.34 4.08 1.90
CA GLU A 16 20.50 4.64 2.96
C GLU A 16 19.01 4.59 2.58
N SER A 17 18.68 4.88 1.32
CA SER A 17 17.31 4.77 0.80
C SER A 17 16.83 3.33 0.76
N ARG A 18 17.70 2.38 0.41
CA ARG A 18 17.38 0.95 0.45
C ARG A 18 17.15 0.44 1.87
N GLU A 19 17.92 0.93 2.84
CA GLU A 19 17.69 0.62 4.26
C GLU A 19 16.38 1.22 4.77
N ARG A 20 16.05 2.46 4.40
CA ARG A 20 14.74 3.06 4.70
C ARG A 20 13.59 2.24 4.10
N LEU A 21 13.74 1.80 2.85
CA LEU A 21 12.77 0.93 2.18
C LEU A 21 12.64 -0.42 2.91
N ARG A 22 13.74 -1.01 3.37
CA ARG A 22 13.72 -2.23 4.19
C ARG A 22 12.95 -2.04 5.49
N ARG A 23 13.14 -0.91 6.19
CA ARG A 23 12.41 -0.58 7.42
C ARG A 23 10.91 -0.43 7.19
N ILE A 24 10.53 0.28 6.12
CA ILE A 24 9.12 0.36 5.70
C ILE A 24 8.59 -1.05 5.44
N ASN A 25 9.34 -1.85 4.69
CA ASN A 25 8.92 -3.19 4.32
C ASN A 25 8.74 -4.06 5.55
N LEU A 26 9.69 -4.11 6.49
CA LEU A 26 9.55 -4.84 7.76
C LEU A 26 8.29 -4.45 8.55
N ALA A 27 7.90 -3.18 8.54
CA ALA A 27 6.75 -2.68 9.28
C ALA A 27 5.39 -2.95 8.63
N ALA A 28 5.31 -3.49 7.40
CA ALA A 28 4.06 -3.53 6.62
C ALA A 28 2.86 -4.31 7.20
N THR A 29 3.04 -5.06 8.28
CA THR A 29 1.93 -5.70 9.02
C THR A 29 1.32 -4.79 10.09
N SER A 30 1.82 -3.57 10.26
CA SER A 30 1.37 -2.60 11.27
C SER A 30 1.15 -1.24 10.66
N SER A 31 0.35 -0.36 11.28
CA SER A 31 0.18 1.03 10.81
C SER A 31 1.50 1.82 10.69
N ASN A 32 2.56 1.37 11.39
CA ASN A 32 3.87 1.99 11.36
C ASN A 32 4.49 2.07 9.95
N HIS A 33 4.17 1.15 9.03
CA HIS A 33 4.68 1.25 7.66
C HIS A 33 4.20 2.50 6.93
N VAL A 34 2.98 2.96 7.22
CA VAL A 34 2.43 4.19 6.64
C VAL A 34 3.19 5.39 7.19
N VAL A 35 3.40 5.43 8.51
CA VAL A 35 4.16 6.50 9.17
C VAL A 35 5.57 6.58 8.61
N LEU A 36 6.27 5.44 8.50
CA LEU A 36 7.62 5.37 7.92
C LEU A 36 7.62 5.76 6.44
N ALA A 37 6.67 5.27 5.65
CA ALA A 37 6.59 5.59 4.22
C ALA A 37 6.38 7.09 3.99
N VAL A 38 5.49 7.72 4.75
CA VAL A 38 5.25 9.17 4.69
C VAL A 38 6.49 9.93 5.15
N THR A 39 7.01 9.60 6.33
CA THR A 39 8.14 10.30 6.94
C THR A 39 9.36 10.26 6.02
N TYR A 40 9.78 9.06 5.57
CA TYR A 40 10.91 8.94 4.65
C TYR A 40 10.63 9.58 3.30
N GLY A 41 9.40 9.51 2.78
CA GLY A 41 9.03 10.16 1.51
C GLY A 41 9.15 11.70 1.51
N LEU A 42 9.15 12.35 2.68
CA LEU A 42 9.36 13.80 2.79
C LEU A 42 10.77 14.22 2.39
N PHE A 43 11.79 13.40 2.63
CA PHE A 43 13.20 13.76 2.42
C PHE A 43 13.98 12.77 1.53
N ASP A 44 13.41 11.61 1.22
CA ASP A 44 14.03 10.61 0.35
C ASP A 44 13.31 10.56 -1.02
N PRO A 45 13.94 11.03 -2.12
CA PRO A 45 13.33 11.04 -3.45
C PRO A 45 12.99 9.65 -3.98
N GLY A 46 13.79 8.62 -3.65
CA GLY A 46 13.56 7.24 -4.06
C GLY A 46 12.30 6.68 -3.40
N ILE A 47 12.17 6.86 -2.09
CA ILE A 47 10.96 6.47 -1.35
C ILE A 47 9.74 7.24 -1.85
N ARG A 48 9.88 8.55 -2.10
CA ARG A 48 8.79 9.37 -2.66
C ARG A 48 8.31 8.84 -4.01
N ALA A 49 9.24 8.42 -4.88
CA ALA A 49 8.90 7.87 -6.19
C ALA A 49 8.13 6.53 -6.06
N VAL A 50 8.59 5.64 -5.17
CA VAL A 50 7.88 4.38 -4.85
C VAL A 50 6.47 4.66 -4.32
N ASN A 51 6.33 5.56 -3.34
CA ASN A 51 5.05 5.93 -2.77
C ASN A 51 4.09 6.46 -3.84
N ARG A 52 4.55 7.37 -4.70
CA ARG A 52 3.73 7.91 -5.82
C ARG A 52 3.27 6.81 -6.76
N MET A 53 4.13 5.84 -7.07
CA MET A 53 3.78 4.70 -7.92
C MET A 53 2.67 3.85 -7.29
N ILE A 54 2.82 3.49 -6.01
CA ILE A 54 1.82 2.72 -5.25
C ILE A 54 0.49 3.47 -5.21
N THR A 55 0.50 4.74 -4.79
CA THR A 55 -0.72 5.55 -4.68
C THR A 55 -1.43 5.68 -6.02
N ASN A 56 -0.70 5.93 -7.12
CA ASN A 56 -1.30 6.05 -8.44
C ASN A 56 -1.94 4.74 -8.91
N LEU A 57 -1.30 3.59 -8.66
CA LEU A 57 -1.86 2.28 -8.96
C LEU A 57 -3.12 2.00 -8.12
N LEU A 58 -3.11 2.29 -6.81
CA LEU A 58 -4.28 2.13 -5.95
C LEU A 58 -5.44 3.01 -6.41
N LEU A 59 -5.21 4.29 -6.68
CA LEU A 59 -6.23 5.22 -7.17
C LEU A 59 -6.79 4.78 -8.53
N LEU A 60 -5.93 4.31 -9.42
CA LEU A 60 -6.34 3.79 -10.72
C LEU A 60 -7.22 2.54 -10.55
N ARG A 61 -6.81 1.59 -9.70
CA ARG A 61 -7.60 0.39 -9.39
C ARG A 61 -8.98 0.77 -8.86
N MET A 62 -9.06 1.65 -7.85
CA MET A 62 -10.33 2.13 -7.29
C MET A 62 -11.22 2.82 -8.33
N ARG A 63 -10.63 3.52 -9.30
CA ARG A 63 -11.37 4.13 -10.42
C ARG A 63 -11.92 3.07 -11.37
N LEU A 64 -11.11 2.06 -11.72
CA LEU A 64 -11.51 0.97 -12.61
C LEU A 64 -12.61 0.10 -11.97
N GLU A 65 -12.48 -0.22 -10.69
CA GLU A 65 -13.50 -0.95 -9.92
C GLU A 65 -14.85 -0.20 -9.94
N ARG A 66 -14.84 1.12 -9.71
CA ARG A 66 -16.05 1.96 -9.78
C ARG A 66 -16.68 1.98 -11.17
N LYS A 67 -15.89 1.80 -12.24
CA LYS A 67 -16.37 1.74 -13.63
C LYS A 67 -16.80 0.34 -14.06
N GLY A 68 -16.66 -0.68 -13.20
CA GLY A 68 -16.94 -2.08 -13.57
C GLY A 68 -15.87 -2.72 -14.47
N GLU A 69 -14.71 -2.07 -14.68
CA GLU A 69 -13.65 -2.55 -15.56
C GLU A 69 -12.77 -3.62 -14.87
N ARG A 70 -13.36 -4.78 -14.51
CA ARG A 70 -12.74 -5.83 -13.68
C ARG A 70 -11.38 -6.32 -14.20
N LEU A 71 -11.30 -6.70 -15.48
CA LEU A 71 -10.05 -7.20 -16.09
C LEU A 71 -8.90 -6.18 -16.02
N ARG A 72 -9.21 -4.88 -16.09
CA ARG A 72 -8.20 -3.82 -15.98
C ARG A 72 -7.81 -3.60 -14.52
N ALA A 73 -8.76 -3.68 -13.58
CA ALA A 73 -8.46 -3.61 -12.16
C ALA A 73 -7.53 -4.77 -11.72
N GLU A 74 -7.78 -5.99 -12.20
CA GLU A 74 -6.91 -7.15 -11.95
C GLU A 74 -5.50 -6.97 -12.52
N ARG A 75 -5.37 -6.36 -13.72
CA ARG A 75 -4.06 -6.01 -14.28
C ARG A 75 -3.30 -5.03 -13.38
N VAL A 76 -4.00 -4.08 -12.77
CA VAL A 76 -3.39 -3.14 -11.82
C VAL A 76 -3.00 -3.84 -10.52
N GLU A 77 -3.83 -4.77 -10.03
CA GLU A 77 -3.51 -5.58 -8.85
C GLU A 77 -2.24 -6.43 -9.08
N ARG A 78 -2.10 -7.04 -10.26
CA ARG A 78 -0.87 -7.75 -10.62
C ARG A 78 0.35 -6.85 -10.56
N LYS A 79 0.26 -5.60 -11.05
CA LYS A 79 1.35 -4.63 -10.96
C LYS A 79 1.70 -4.23 -9.52
N LEU A 80 0.70 -4.09 -8.65
CA LEU A 80 0.92 -3.87 -7.22
C LEU A 80 1.66 -5.05 -6.60
N SER A 81 1.25 -6.28 -6.94
CA SER A 81 1.93 -7.51 -6.50
C SER A 81 3.37 -7.58 -6.99
N GLU A 82 3.63 -7.28 -8.27
CA GLU A 82 5.00 -7.19 -8.83
C GLU A 82 5.89 -6.21 -8.06
N LEU A 83 5.35 -5.06 -7.65
CA LEU A 83 6.06 -4.07 -6.85
C LEU A 83 6.36 -4.53 -5.44
N HIS A 84 5.42 -5.24 -4.81
CA HIS A 84 5.65 -5.90 -3.52
C HIS A 84 6.74 -6.96 -3.62
N THR A 85 6.70 -7.83 -4.63
CA THR A 85 7.73 -8.84 -4.87
C THR A 85 9.10 -8.21 -5.06
N ALA A 86 9.22 -7.19 -5.92
CA ALA A 86 10.48 -6.49 -6.14
C ALA A 86 11.01 -5.83 -4.85
N THR A 87 10.13 -5.25 -4.04
CA THR A 87 10.51 -4.65 -2.75
C THR A 87 11.05 -5.71 -1.80
N ASN A 88 10.39 -6.88 -1.68
CA ASN A 88 10.86 -7.99 -0.85
C ASN A 88 12.23 -8.49 -1.29
N LEU A 89 12.45 -8.65 -2.60
CA LEU A 89 13.73 -9.09 -3.16
C LEU A 89 14.86 -8.11 -2.84
N ILE A 90 14.64 -6.81 -3.09
CA ILE A 90 15.68 -5.78 -2.87
C ILE A 90 15.99 -5.55 -1.39
N THR A 91 15.02 -5.76 -0.53
CA THR A 91 15.17 -5.55 0.93
C THR A 91 15.57 -6.81 1.69
N GLY A 92 15.55 -7.98 1.04
CA GLY A 92 15.81 -9.28 1.67
C GLY A 92 14.74 -9.73 2.68
N VAL A 93 13.62 -9.02 2.77
CA VAL A 93 12.53 -9.34 3.70
C VAL A 93 11.69 -10.47 3.12
N LYS A 94 11.76 -11.64 3.75
CA LYS A 94 10.88 -12.77 3.42
C LYS A 94 9.53 -12.56 4.09
N ARG A 95 8.46 -12.59 3.30
CA ARG A 95 7.08 -12.68 3.79
C ARG A 95 6.39 -13.85 3.13
N GLU A 96 5.61 -14.57 3.93
CA GLU A 96 4.71 -15.63 3.47
C GLU A 96 3.75 -15.07 2.40
N PRO A 97 3.57 -15.76 1.25
CA PRO A 97 2.60 -15.37 0.25
C PRO A 97 1.19 -15.40 0.84
N GLY A 98 0.56 -14.24 1.04
CA GLY A 98 -0.83 -14.14 1.52
C GLY A 98 -1.09 -13.11 2.63
N ALA A 99 -0.07 -12.64 3.33
CA ALA A 99 -0.21 -11.68 4.44
C ALA A 99 -0.56 -10.22 4.00
N HIS A 100 -0.82 -9.99 2.72
CA HIS A 100 -0.87 -8.65 2.12
C HIS A 100 -2.27 -8.02 2.04
N HIS A 101 -3.33 -8.75 2.41
CA HIS A 101 -4.70 -8.30 2.12
C HIS A 101 -5.38 -7.45 3.20
N GLU A 102 -4.78 -7.24 4.38
CA GLU A 102 -5.49 -6.64 5.52
C GLU A 102 -5.20 -5.16 5.72
N ALA A 103 -3.95 -4.71 5.58
CA ALA A 103 -3.58 -3.35 5.98
C ALA A 103 -4.06 -2.23 5.02
N CYS A 104 -4.34 -2.56 3.75
CA CYS A 104 -4.80 -1.59 2.74
C CYS A 104 -6.25 -1.84 2.29
N ARG A 105 -7.00 -2.74 2.94
CA ARG A 105 -8.43 -2.85 2.69
C ARG A 105 -9.12 -1.59 3.20
N ARG A 106 -10.06 -1.09 2.40
CA ARG A 106 -11.00 -0.03 2.75
C ARG A 106 -11.47 -0.22 4.21
N PRO A 107 -11.56 0.83 5.04
CA PRO A 107 -12.25 0.69 6.32
C PRO A 107 -13.65 0.13 6.03
N PRO A 108 -14.18 -0.79 6.85
CA PRO A 108 -15.53 -1.29 6.67
C PRO A 108 -16.46 -0.08 6.54
N ARG A 109 -17.28 -0.06 5.48
CA ARG A 109 -18.37 0.91 5.37
C ARG A 109 -19.10 0.85 6.70
N ARG A 110 -19.11 1.95 7.46
CA ARG A 110 -19.93 2.07 8.67
C ARG A 110 -21.34 1.58 8.30
N ALA A 111 -21.71 0.40 8.80
CA ALA A 111 -23.11 0.01 8.83
C ALA A 111 -23.81 1.09 9.65
N GLY A 112 -24.88 1.65 9.10
CA GLY A 112 -25.57 2.81 9.66
C GLY A 112 -25.89 2.59 11.13
N LEU A 113 -25.40 3.48 11.98
CA LEU A 113 -25.96 3.71 13.30
C LEU A 113 -27.33 4.37 13.09
N ASN A 114 -28.34 3.53 12.85
CA ASN A 114 -29.72 3.91 13.14
C ASN A 114 -29.92 3.72 14.64
N THR A 115 -29.46 4.68 15.44
CA THR A 115 -30.03 4.90 16.78
C THR A 115 -31.30 5.69 16.57
N GLY A 116 -32.40 4.98 16.33
CA GLY A 116 -33.73 5.53 16.46
C GLY A 116 -33.97 5.92 17.91
N SER A 117 -34.47 7.15 18.09
CA SER A 117 -35.14 7.74 19.25
C SER A 117 -36.05 6.72 19.96
N SER A 118 -36.25 6.74 21.28
CA SER A 118 -37.04 7.74 22.02
C SER A 118 -37.09 7.26 23.49
N GLU A 119 -36.85 8.11 24.49
CA GLU A 119 -37.76 8.46 25.63
C GLU A 119 -36.87 8.46 26.89
N ALA A 120 -36.97 9.31 27.90
CA ALA A 120 -37.80 10.48 28.19
C ALA A 120 -37.05 11.31 29.24
N ALA A 121 -37.36 12.61 29.30
CA ALA A 121 -36.89 13.56 30.29
C ALA A 121 -37.60 13.41 31.64
N SER A 122 -36.94 13.90 32.70
CA SER A 122 -37.49 14.38 33.99
C SER A 122 -38.13 13.30 34.90
N PHE A 123 -37.69 13.08 36.14
CA PHE A 123 -37.61 13.98 37.30
C PHE A 123 -36.58 13.47 38.32
#